data_AF-A0A538RXS1-F1
#
_entry.id   AF-A0A538RXS1-F1
#
_cell.length_a   1.000
_cell.length_b   1.000
_cell.length_c   1.000
_cell.angle_alpha   90.00
_cell.angle_beta   90.00
_cell.angle_gamma   90.00
#
_symmetry.space_group_name_H-M   'P 1'
#
loop_
_entity.id
_entity.type
_entity.pdbx_description
1 polymer ?
#
loop_
_entity_poly.entity_id
_entity_poly.type
_entity_poly.pdbx_seq_one_letter_code
_entity_poly.pdbx_strand_id
1 'polypeptide(L)'
;MDGAIHRAAGPELLAECRKLNGCETAEAKVTRGYKLPARHVIHTVGPVWHGGRHGEDELLARCYRSCFALVEQHGLRSIAFPSISTGAYAFPIERASRIAVREIRSFLARKPDVEKVVVVCFGRQAYDCYQVALQEKNEDES
;
A
#
# COMPACT_ATOMS: atom_id res chain seq x y z
N MET A 1 3.86 -5.66 -9.88
CA MET A 1 5.06 -5.39 -9.06
C MET A 1 5.57 -6.66 -8.38
N ASP A 2 4.69 -7.58 -8.03
CA ASP A 2 4.99 -8.86 -7.34
C ASP A 2 6.23 -9.58 -7.87
N GLY A 3 6.37 -9.71 -9.20
CA GLY A 3 7.53 -10.39 -9.78
C GLY A 3 8.89 -9.79 -9.40
N ALA A 4 8.99 -8.48 -9.19
CA ALA A 4 10.26 -7.85 -8.80
C ALA A 4 10.62 -8.12 -7.33
N ILE A 5 9.62 -8.03 -6.44
CA ILE A 5 9.78 -8.30 -5.01
C ILE A 5 10.12 -9.78 -4.79
N HIS A 6 9.40 -10.69 -5.45
CA HIS A 6 9.68 -12.14 -5.39
C HIS A 6 11.07 -12.51 -5.89
N ARG A 7 11.54 -11.91 -7.00
CA ARG A 7 12.90 -12.14 -7.49
C ARG A 7 13.97 -11.68 -6.49
N ALA A 8 13.78 -10.51 -5.88
CA ALA A 8 14.75 -9.94 -4.94
C ALA A 8 14.74 -10.63 -3.57
N ALA A 9 13.58 -11.06 -3.07
CA ALA A 9 13.46 -11.74 -1.77
C ALA A 9 13.98 -13.18 -1.79
N GLY A 10 13.97 -13.83 -2.95
CA GLY A 10 14.34 -15.23 -3.10
C GLY A 10 13.13 -16.18 -3.06
N PRO A 11 13.34 -17.47 -3.44
CA PRO A 11 12.28 -18.47 -3.52
C PRO A 11 11.56 -18.74 -2.20
N GLU A 12 12.19 -18.45 -1.06
CA GLU A 12 11.65 -18.64 0.28
C GLU A 12 10.39 -17.79 0.51
N LEU A 13 10.33 -16.59 -0.07
CA LEU A 13 9.13 -15.74 0.00
C LEU A 13 7.92 -16.43 -0.63
N LEU A 14 8.10 -17.03 -1.81
CA LEU A 14 7.02 -17.76 -2.48
C LEU A 14 6.59 -19.00 -1.67
N ALA A 15 7.54 -19.69 -1.04
CA ALA A 15 7.25 -20.84 -0.20
C ALA A 15 6.41 -20.46 1.04
N GLU A 16 6.65 -19.28 1.64
CA GLU A 16 5.82 -18.76 2.73
C GLU A 16 4.45 -18.30 2.23
N CYS A 17 4.37 -17.56 1.10
CA CYS A 17 3.11 -17.12 0.53
C CYS A 17 2.15 -18.29 0.25
N ARG A 18 2.66 -19.44 -0.19
CA ARG A 18 1.86 -20.67 -0.40
C ARG A 18 1.19 -21.19 0.87
N LYS A 19 1.73 -20.89 2.06
CA LYS A 19 1.14 -21.26 3.36
C LYS A 19 0.05 -20.31 3.83
N LEU A 20 -0.09 -19.15 3.18
CA LEU A 20 -1.04 -18.11 3.57
C LEU A 20 -2.46 -18.32 3.00
N ASN A 21 -2.68 -19.33 2.15
CA ASN A 21 -3.99 -19.64 1.54
C ASN A 21 -4.61 -18.45 0.78
N GLY A 22 -3.81 -17.73 -0.03
CA GLY A 22 -4.26 -16.56 -0.79
C GLY A 22 -4.48 -15.31 0.08
N CYS A 23 -5.12 -14.28 -0.47
CA CYS A 23 -5.49 -13.06 0.25
C CYS A 23 -6.71 -12.45 -0.46
N GLU A 24 -7.73 -12.07 0.30
CA GLU A 24 -8.92 -11.44 -0.29
C GLU A 24 -8.62 -9.98 -0.68
N THR A 25 -9.44 -9.43 -1.57
CA THR A 25 -9.36 -8.02 -1.96
C THR A 25 -9.50 -7.12 -0.74
N ALA A 26 -8.65 -6.10 -0.66
CA ALA A 26 -8.52 -5.17 0.44
C ALA A 26 -8.03 -5.74 1.77
N GLU A 27 -7.72 -7.03 1.84
CA GLU A 27 -7.02 -7.63 2.96
C GLU A 27 -5.51 -7.53 2.78
N ALA A 28 -4.77 -7.78 3.88
CA ALA A 28 -3.33 -7.83 3.86
C ALA A 28 -2.81 -9.01 4.70
N LYS A 29 -1.68 -9.58 4.29
CA LYS A 29 -0.96 -10.63 5.01
C LYS A 29 0.53 -10.31 5.06
N VAL A 30 1.20 -10.76 6.11
CA VAL A 30 2.63 -10.49 6.32
C VAL A 30 3.46 -11.75 6.12
N THR A 31 4.68 -11.55 5.63
CA THR A 31 5.72 -12.57 5.48
C THR A 31 7.06 -11.97 5.92
N ARG A 32 8.08 -12.81 6.08
CA ARG A 32 9.45 -12.32 6.24
C ARG A 32 9.96 -11.73 4.92
N GLY A 33 10.92 -10.80 5.03
CA GLY A 33 11.53 -10.18 3.85
C GLY A 33 12.64 -11.00 3.19
N TYR A 34 13.15 -12.05 3.86
CA TYR A 34 14.20 -12.93 3.36
C TYR A 34 15.46 -12.18 2.92
N LYS A 35 15.80 -12.22 1.62
CA LYS A 35 16.98 -11.55 1.07
C LYS A 35 16.79 -10.04 0.91
N LEU A 36 15.58 -9.53 1.12
CA LEU A 36 15.34 -8.09 1.11
C LEU A 36 15.97 -7.43 2.36
N PRO A 37 16.42 -6.17 2.25
CA PRO A 37 16.80 -5.39 3.41
C PRO A 37 15.60 -5.08 4.33
N ALA A 38 14.38 -5.10 3.79
CA ALA A 38 13.15 -4.98 4.57
C ALA A 38 12.95 -6.24 5.42
N ARG A 39 12.60 -6.07 6.71
CA ARG A 39 12.37 -7.21 7.63
C ARG A 39 11.15 -8.05 7.24
N HIS A 40 10.13 -7.40 6.69
CA HIS A 40 8.86 -8.02 6.32
C HIS A 40 8.40 -7.54 4.95
N VAL A 41 7.57 -8.35 4.30
CA VAL A 41 6.75 -7.94 3.16
C VAL A 41 5.28 -8.09 3.57
N ILE A 42 4.53 -7.00 3.46
CA ILE A 42 3.08 -6.99 3.61
C ILE A 42 2.47 -7.07 2.21
N HIS A 43 1.74 -8.15 1.96
CA HIS A 43 1.04 -8.43 0.71
C HIS A 43 -0.39 -7.97 0.86
N THR A 44 -0.88 -7.14 -0.06
CA THR A 44 -2.28 -6.72 -0.12
C THR A 44 -2.81 -6.83 -1.54
N VAL A 45 -4.08 -7.21 -1.68
CA VAL A 45 -4.75 -7.33 -2.98
C VAL A 45 -5.58 -6.08 -3.22
N GLY A 46 -5.10 -5.21 -4.10
CA GLY A 46 -5.82 -4.01 -4.51
C GLY A 46 -7.04 -4.32 -5.39
N PRO A 47 -8.04 -3.41 -5.45
CA PRO A 47 -9.19 -3.57 -6.34
C PRO A 47 -8.79 -3.39 -7.81
N VAL A 48 -9.48 -4.11 -8.69
CA VAL A 48 -9.47 -3.86 -10.14
C VAL A 48 -10.42 -2.71 -10.45
N TRP A 49 -10.00 -1.78 -11.31
CA TRP A 49 -10.82 -0.64 -11.69
C TRP A 49 -11.94 -1.02 -12.65
N HIS A 50 -13.19 -0.77 -12.26
CA HIS A 50 -14.39 -1.00 -13.07
C HIS A 50 -15.23 0.27 -13.25
N GLY A 51 -14.57 1.43 -13.31
CA GLY A 51 -15.22 2.73 -13.55
C GLY A 51 -15.67 3.45 -12.28
N GLY A 52 -15.31 2.98 -11.08
CA GLY A 52 -15.45 3.74 -9.83
C GLY A 52 -16.85 3.74 -9.23
N ARG A 53 -17.71 2.79 -9.65
CA ARG A 53 -19.10 2.64 -9.19
C ARG A 53 -19.35 1.39 -8.35
N HIS A 54 -18.31 0.63 -8.03
CA HIS A 54 -18.39 -0.64 -7.31
C HIS A 54 -17.67 -0.60 -5.96
N GLY A 55 -17.44 0.61 -5.42
CA GLY A 55 -16.75 0.80 -4.14
C GLY A 55 -15.23 0.66 -4.21
N GLU A 56 -14.64 0.78 -5.40
CA GLU A 56 -13.19 0.59 -5.61
C GLU A 56 -12.35 1.53 -4.75
N ASP A 57 -12.80 2.76 -4.51
CA ASP A 57 -12.12 3.72 -3.64
C ASP A 57 -11.99 3.23 -2.20
N GLU A 58 -13.09 2.70 -1.67
CA GLU A 58 -13.14 2.21 -0.30
C GLU A 58 -12.36 0.90 -0.16
N LEU A 59 -12.39 0.05 -1.19
CA LEU A 59 -11.51 -1.14 -1.25
C LEU A 59 -10.04 -0.75 -1.27
N LEU A 60 -9.65 0.27 -2.05
CA LEU A 60 -8.27 0.76 -2.08
C LEU A 60 -7.88 1.37 -0.73
N ALA A 61 -8.76 2.17 -0.13
CA ALA A 61 -8.54 2.73 1.21
C ALA A 61 -8.37 1.64 2.27
N ARG A 62 -9.20 0.59 2.20
CA ARG A 62 -9.10 -0.58 3.07
C ARG A 62 -7.80 -1.36 2.88
N CYS A 63 -7.22 -1.42 1.67
CA CYS A 63 -5.88 -2.00 1.48
C CYS A 63 -4.83 -1.33 2.38
N TYR A 64 -4.80 0.01 2.38
CA TYR A 64 -3.88 0.78 3.23
C TYR A 64 -4.14 0.54 4.71
N ARG A 65 -5.41 0.57 5.15
CA ARG A 65 -5.78 0.31 6.55
C ARG A 65 -5.40 -1.11 6.99
N SER A 66 -5.61 -2.12 6.16
CA SER A 66 -5.20 -3.50 6.44
C SER A 66 -3.68 -3.63 6.56
N CYS A 67 -2.91 -2.94 5.71
CA CYS A 67 -1.46 -2.90 5.84
C CYS A 67 -1.02 -2.21 7.13
N PHE A 68 -1.65 -1.09 7.49
CA PHE A 68 -1.34 -0.36 8.71
C PHE A 68 -1.70 -1.14 9.97
N ALA A 69 -2.78 -1.92 9.97
CA ALA A 69 -3.09 -2.83 11.07
C ALA A 69 -1.95 -3.83 11.31
N LEU A 70 -1.32 -4.35 10.26
CA LEU A 70 -0.15 -5.22 10.37
C LEU A 70 1.12 -4.47 10.81
N VAL A 71 1.29 -3.21 10.40
CA VAL A 71 2.38 -2.35 10.91
C VAL A 71 2.28 -2.23 12.43
N GLU A 72 1.09 -1.97 12.95
CA GLU A 72 0.84 -1.88 14.40
C GLU A 72 1.05 -3.23 15.08
N GLN A 73 0.41 -4.29 14.58
CA GLN A 73 0.49 -5.63 15.16
C GLN A 73 1.94 -6.15 15.29
N HIS A 74 2.80 -5.78 14.35
CA HIS A 74 4.20 -6.21 14.33
C HIS A 74 5.19 -5.17 14.89
N GLY A 75 4.70 -4.05 15.44
CA GLY A 75 5.55 -2.99 16.00
C GLY A 75 6.52 -2.40 14.99
N LEU A 76 6.12 -2.28 13.72
CA LEU A 76 6.97 -1.75 12.65
C LEU A 76 6.97 -0.23 12.69
N ARG A 77 8.17 0.37 12.57
CA ARG A 77 8.35 1.83 12.66
C ARG A 77 8.48 2.50 11.29
N SER A 78 8.60 1.73 10.23
CA SER A 78 8.69 2.24 8.87
C SER A 78 8.06 1.29 7.86
N ILE A 79 7.42 1.85 6.82
CA ILE A 79 6.82 1.09 5.72
C ILE A 79 6.97 1.85 4.40
N ALA A 80 7.13 1.12 3.30
CA ALA A 80 7.13 1.65 1.95
C ALA A 80 5.97 1.04 1.15
N PHE A 81 5.18 1.89 0.50
CA PHE A 81 4.07 1.49 -0.36
C PHE A 81 4.41 1.77 -1.83
N PRO A 82 4.09 0.87 -2.76
CA PRO A 82 3.93 1.28 -4.15
C PRO A 82 2.63 2.06 -4.34
N SER A 83 2.43 2.58 -5.55
CA SER A 83 1.11 3.04 -5.97
C SER A 83 0.18 1.85 -6.23
N ILE A 84 -0.56 1.42 -5.19
CA ILE A 84 -1.43 0.23 -5.21
C ILE A 84 -2.51 0.38 -6.31
N SER A 85 -2.77 -0.71 -7.05
CA SER A 85 -3.74 -0.82 -8.14
C SER A 85 -3.53 0.06 -9.39
N THR A 86 -2.55 0.96 -9.44
CA THR A 86 -2.37 1.87 -10.60
C THR A 86 -1.58 1.28 -11.78
N GLY A 87 -1.17 0.01 -11.69
CA GLY A 87 -0.50 -0.73 -12.75
C GLY A 87 -1.47 -1.62 -13.52
N ALA A 88 -1.30 -2.93 -13.40
CA ALA A 88 -2.13 -3.93 -14.09
C ALA A 88 -3.64 -3.84 -13.78
N TYR A 89 -4.01 -3.25 -12.64
CA TYR A 89 -5.41 -3.07 -12.21
C TYR A 89 -6.02 -1.74 -12.66
N ALA A 90 -5.26 -0.92 -13.41
CA ALA A 90 -5.70 0.27 -14.12
C ALA A 90 -6.45 1.33 -13.28
N PHE A 91 -6.24 1.36 -11.96
CA PHE A 91 -6.84 2.37 -11.10
C PHE A 91 -6.28 3.76 -11.45
N PRO A 92 -7.13 4.78 -11.68
CA PRO A 92 -6.67 6.13 -12.02
C PRO A 92 -5.72 6.69 -10.97
N ILE A 93 -4.50 7.01 -11.39
CA ILE A 93 -3.42 7.35 -10.46
C ILE A 93 -3.68 8.62 -9.64
N GLU A 94 -4.34 9.62 -10.22
CA GLU A 94 -4.74 10.85 -9.53
C GLU A 94 -5.75 10.60 -8.41
N ARG A 95 -6.61 9.58 -8.57
CA ARG A 95 -7.60 9.19 -7.55
C ARG A 95 -6.94 8.31 -6.49
N ALA A 96 -6.11 7.37 -6.92
CA ALA A 96 -5.36 6.49 -6.03
C ALA A 96 -4.38 7.26 -5.13
N SER A 97 -3.67 8.28 -5.66
CA SER A 97 -2.71 9.07 -4.89
C SER A 97 -3.38 9.85 -3.76
N ARG A 98 -4.57 10.43 -4.00
CA ARG A 98 -5.37 11.11 -2.97
C ARG A 98 -5.81 10.17 -1.87
N ILE A 99 -6.34 8.99 -2.24
CA ILE A 99 -6.72 7.96 -1.27
C ILE A 99 -5.51 7.53 -0.43
N ALA A 100 -4.37 7.24 -1.08
CA ALA A 100 -3.14 6.86 -0.41
C ALA A 100 -2.68 7.93 0.59
N VAL A 101 -2.57 9.19 0.16
CA VAL A 101 -2.13 10.31 1.01
C VAL A 101 -3.09 10.50 2.18
N ARG A 102 -4.41 10.45 1.95
CA ARG A 102 -5.42 10.54 3.01
C ARG A 102 -5.24 9.45 4.07
N GLU A 103 -5.18 8.18 3.66
CA GLU A 103 -5.02 7.08 4.62
C GLU A 103 -3.68 7.13 5.37
N ILE A 104 -2.59 7.53 4.68
CA ILE A 104 -1.27 7.71 5.30
C ILE A 104 -1.31 8.83 6.36
N ARG A 105 -1.88 9.99 6.04
CA ARG A 105 -2.02 11.11 6.98
C ARG A 105 -2.86 10.72 8.20
N SER A 106 -4.04 10.13 7.96
CA SER A 106 -4.93 9.70 9.03
C SER A 106 -4.31 8.62 9.93
N PHE A 107 -3.44 7.77 9.38
CA PHE A 107 -2.69 6.80 10.17
C PHE A 107 -1.60 7.47 11.02
N LEU A 108 -0.75 8.29 10.41
CA LEU A 108 0.35 8.97 11.10
C LEU A 108 -0.13 9.90 12.21
N ALA A 109 -1.27 10.57 12.02
CA ALA A 109 -1.89 11.41 13.06
C ALA A 109 -2.25 10.62 14.34
N ARG A 110 -2.53 9.32 14.22
CA ARG A 110 -2.92 8.44 15.33
C ARG A 110 -1.77 7.58 15.86
N LYS A 111 -0.64 7.51 15.15
CA LYS A 111 0.47 6.57 15.42
C LYS A 111 1.82 7.27 15.34
N PRO A 112 2.19 8.07 16.35
CA PRO A 112 3.44 8.84 16.36
C PRO A 112 4.71 7.96 16.41
N ASP A 113 4.60 6.70 16.80
CA ASP A 113 5.74 5.76 16.87
C ASP A 113 6.26 5.31 15.50
N VAL A 114 5.45 5.49 14.45
CA VAL A 114 5.83 5.22 13.07
C VAL A 114 6.61 6.42 12.54
N GLU A 115 7.92 6.24 12.42
CA GLU A 115 8.87 7.29 12.05
C GLU A 115 8.79 7.67 10.57
N LYS A 116 8.40 6.72 9.69
CA LYS A 116 8.50 6.92 8.25
C LYS A 116 7.53 6.08 7.43
N VAL A 117 6.75 6.75 6.59
CA VAL A 117 5.99 6.13 5.49
C VAL A 117 6.53 6.66 4.18
N VAL A 118 6.94 5.77 3.28
CA VAL A 118 7.46 6.13 1.95
C VAL A 118 6.47 5.68 0.88
N VAL A 119 6.14 6.56 -0.06
CA VAL A 119 5.48 6.15 -1.31
C VAL A 119 6.53 6.04 -2.41
N VAL A 120 6.67 4.84 -2.96
CA VAL A 120 7.61 4.54 -4.05
C VAL A 120 6.90 4.77 -5.38
N CYS A 121 7.10 5.96 -5.95
CA CYS A 121 6.56 6.32 -7.25
C CYS A 121 7.44 5.78 -8.39
N PHE A 122 6.86 4.94 -9.25
CA PHE A 122 7.52 4.49 -10.47
C PHE A 122 7.16 5.41 -11.64
N GLY A 123 8.12 6.24 -12.05
CA GLY A 123 7.95 7.19 -13.15
C GLY A 123 7.46 8.58 -12.71
N ARG A 124 7.58 9.54 -13.62
CA ARG A 124 7.34 10.96 -13.33
C ARG A 124 5.86 11.28 -13.06
N GLN A 125 4.96 10.67 -13.83
CA GLN A 125 3.51 10.87 -13.65
C GLN A 125 3.06 10.50 -12.24
N ALA A 126 3.51 9.36 -11.71
CA ALA A 126 3.21 8.95 -10.34
C ALA A 126 3.74 9.96 -9.33
N TYR A 127 4.99 10.38 -9.47
CA TYR A 127 5.59 11.38 -8.60
C TYR A 127 4.76 12.67 -8.57
N ASP A 128 4.42 13.21 -9.74
CA ASP A 128 3.67 14.47 -9.84
C ASP A 128 2.25 14.34 -9.23
N CYS A 129 1.54 13.23 -9.46
CA CYS A 129 0.22 12.99 -8.86
C CYS A 129 0.26 12.91 -7.33
N TYR A 130 1.32 12.33 -6.75
CA TYR A 130 1.50 12.31 -5.31
C TYR A 130 1.93 13.66 -4.75
N GLN A 131 2.72 14.45 -5.48
CA GLN A 131 3.05 15.83 -5.08
C GLN A 131 1.80 16.71 -5.02
N VAL A 132 0.91 16.61 -6.02
CA VAL A 132 -0.38 17.32 -6.01
C VAL A 132 -1.22 16.88 -4.80
N ALA A 133 -1.41 15.58 -4.60
CA ALA A 133 -2.19 15.06 -3.47
C ALA A 133 -1.62 15.47 -2.10
N LEU A 134 -0.29 15.65 -1.97
CA LEU A 134 0.34 16.15 -0.75
C LEU A 134 0.13 17.66 -0.51
N GLN A 135 -0.18 18.43 -1.54
CA GLN A 135 -0.43 19.87 -1.42
C GLN A 135 -1.91 20.18 -1.15
N GLU A 136 -2.81 19.27 -1.50
CA GLU A 136 -4.23 19.36 -1.17
C GLU A 136 -4.38 19.40 0.37
N LYS A 137 -5.01 20.47 0.87
CA LYS A 137 -5.43 20.58 2.27
C LYS A 137 -6.64 19.67 2.47
N ASN A 138 -6.69 18.92 3.57
CA ASN A 138 -7.93 18.24 3.93
C ASN A 138 -8.97 19.34 4.22
N GLU A 139 -10.00 19.46 3.38
CA GLU A 139 -11.11 20.40 3.62
C GLU A 139 -12.08 19.89 4.70
N ASP A 140 -11.89 18.67 5.21
CA ASP A 140 -12.77 18.01 6.19
C ASP A 140 -12.35 18.24 7.66
N GLU A 141 -12.02 19.47 8.04
CA GLU A 141 -11.96 19.92 9.45
C GLU A 141 -12.69 21.27 9.61
N SER A 142 -13.94 21.33 9.15
CA SER A 142 -14.90 22.41 9.47
C SER A 142 -16.05 21.88 10.31
#